data_AF-A0A7L0XA82-F1
#
_entry.id   AF-A0A7L0XA82-F1
#
_cell.length_a   1.000
_cell.length_b   1.000
_cell.length_c   1.000
_cell.angle_alpha   90.00
_cell.angle_beta   90.00
_cell.angle_gamma   90.00
#
_symmetry.space_group_name_H-M   'P 1'
#
loop_
_entity.id
_entity.type
_entity.pdbx_description
1 polymer ?
#
loop_
_entity_poly.entity_id
_entity_poly.type
_entity_poly.pdbx_seq_one_letter_code
_entity_poly.pdbx_strand_id
1 'polypeptide(L)'
;DQPEVKEEIIRKNERLLTFLKDVYVESRDPPARVKDGGGERLPCKQEEKRLTKLGHLGALDVKKVSKGKISIVEALTLLNNHKLHPQIWTAEKIAAEYSLELKDVNSLLEFFIPFTVQEFPKETKKAIKS
;
A
#
# COMPACT_ATOMS: atom_id res chain seq x y z
N ASP A 1 -40.42 -16.92 -13.41
CA ASP A 1 -40.12 -16.57 -12.00
C ASP A 1 -41.37 -16.64 -11.16
N GLN A 2 -41.37 -17.46 -10.10
CA GLN A 2 -42.46 -17.54 -9.12
C GLN A 2 -42.20 -16.56 -7.98
N PRO A 3 -42.83 -15.37 -7.98
CA PRO A 3 -42.58 -14.35 -6.96
C PRO A 3 -43.03 -14.81 -5.57
N GLU A 4 -44.06 -15.66 -5.47
CA GLU A 4 -44.58 -16.14 -4.20
C GLU A 4 -43.55 -16.99 -3.43
N VAL A 5 -42.78 -17.81 -4.16
CA VAL A 5 -41.70 -18.64 -3.57
C VAL A 5 -40.54 -17.77 -3.09
N LYS A 6 -40.21 -16.69 -3.82
CA LYS A 6 -39.15 -15.76 -3.42
C LYS A 6 -39.51 -15.01 -2.12
N GLU A 7 -40.76 -14.60 -1.97
CA GLU A 7 -41.25 -13.97 -0.74
C GLU A 7 -41.26 -14.95 0.44
N GLU A 8 -41.62 -16.21 0.22
CA GLU A 8 -41.63 -17.23 1.27
C GLU A 8 -40.23 -17.58 1.80
N ILE A 9 -39.20 -17.54 0.94
CA ILE A 9 -37.80 -17.74 1.35
C ILE A 9 -37.27 -16.58 2.20
N ILE A 10 -37.70 -15.35 1.90
CA ILE A 10 -37.25 -14.15 2.63
C ILE A 10 -37.97 -14.03 3.98
N ARG A 11 -39.23 -14.50 4.05
CA ARG A 11 -40.04 -14.41 5.27
C ARG A 11 -39.52 -15.36 6.35
N LYS A 12 -39.42 -14.85 7.57
CA LYS A 12 -39.07 -15.62 8.76
C LYS A 12 -40.06 -16.77 8.99
N ASN A 13 -39.55 -17.99 9.15
CA ASN A 13 -40.35 -19.17 9.47
C ASN A 13 -40.33 -19.43 10.99
N GLU A 14 -41.45 -19.14 11.67
CA GLU A 14 -41.56 -19.30 13.13
C GLU A 14 -41.42 -20.76 13.60
N ARG A 15 -41.85 -21.73 12.79
CA ARG A 15 -41.73 -23.16 13.14
C ARG A 15 -40.27 -23.61 13.13
N LEU A 16 -39.51 -23.19 12.11
CA LEU A 16 -38.06 -23.44 12.05
C LEU A 16 -37.34 -22.74 13.20
N LEU A 17 -37.74 -21.51 13.54
CA LEU A 17 -37.15 -20.77 14.66
C LEU A 17 -37.30 -21.53 15.99
N THR A 18 -38.47 -22.10 16.26
CA THR A 18 -38.69 -22.91 17.46
C THR A 18 -37.75 -24.11 17.50
N PHE A 19 -37.65 -24.86 16.40
CA PHE A 19 -36.73 -26.00 16.33
C PHE A 19 -35.26 -25.61 16.53
N LEU A 20 -34.82 -24.46 15.99
CA LEU A 20 -33.45 -24.00 16.18
C LEU A 20 -33.15 -23.59 17.63
N LYS A 21 -34.15 -23.14 18.39
CA LYS A 21 -34.00 -22.84 19.82
C LYS A 21 -33.91 -24.10 20.67
N ASP A 22 -34.58 -25.18 20.25
CA ASP A 22 -34.57 -26.46 20.96
C ASP A 22 -33.26 -27.24 20.75
N VAL A 23 -32.50 -26.93 19.69
CA VAL A 23 -31.19 -27.55 19.44
C VAL A 23 -30.12 -26.84 20.27
N TYR A 24 -29.73 -27.48 21.37
CA TYR A 24 -28.60 -27.09 22.20
C TYR A 24 -27.45 -28.08 22.04
N VAL A 25 -26.23 -27.57 21.87
CA VAL A 25 -25.00 -28.38 21.81
C VAL A 25 -24.12 -28.01 22.99
N GLU A 26 -23.83 -28.99 23.84
CA GLU A 26 -22.86 -28.87 24.92
C GLU A 26 -21.53 -29.45 24.43
N SER A 27 -20.55 -28.59 24.11
CA SER A 27 -19.18 -29.05 23.87
C SER A 27 -18.51 -29.33 25.20
N ARG A 28 -18.08 -30.58 25.41
CA ARG A 28 -17.29 -31.01 26.56
C ARG A 28 -15.79 -30.95 26.28
N ASP A 29 -15.42 -30.45 25.11
CA ASP A 29 -14.01 -30.28 24.78
C ASP A 29 -13.42 -29.26 25.74
N PRO A 30 -12.19 -29.48 26.24
CA PRO A 30 -11.48 -28.44 26.94
C PRO A 30 -11.50 -27.19 26.06
N PRO A 31 -11.82 -26.00 26.60
CA PRO A 31 -11.82 -24.78 25.79
C PRO A 31 -10.48 -24.74 25.06
N ALA A 32 -10.55 -24.74 23.73
CA ALA A 32 -9.36 -24.57 22.91
C ALA A 32 -8.66 -23.35 23.51
N ARG A 33 -7.42 -23.54 23.95
CA ARG A 33 -6.58 -22.42 24.37
C ARG A 33 -6.41 -21.60 23.12
N VAL A 34 -7.34 -20.68 22.87
CA VAL A 34 -7.08 -19.50 22.09
C VAL A 34 -5.88 -18.96 22.82
N LYS A 35 -4.70 -19.02 22.19
CA LYS A 35 -3.60 -18.23 22.68
C LYS A 35 -4.18 -16.84 22.67
N ASP A 36 -4.55 -16.33 23.85
CA ASP A 36 -4.83 -14.92 24.00
C ASP A 36 -3.67 -14.25 23.28
N GLY A 37 -3.98 -13.39 22.32
CA GLY A 37 -2.97 -12.58 21.65
C GLY A 37 -2.23 -11.63 22.61
N GLY A 38 -2.30 -11.89 23.93
CA GLY A 38 -1.48 -11.32 24.97
C GLY A 38 -0.36 -12.28 25.35
N GLY A 39 0.85 -12.00 24.87
CA GLY A 39 2.08 -12.46 25.54
C GLY A 39 3.19 -12.92 24.62
N GLU A 40 2.87 -13.43 23.43
CA GLU A 40 3.86 -13.65 22.38
C GLU A 40 3.53 -12.69 21.26
N ARG A 41 4.04 -11.46 21.39
CA ARG A 41 4.46 -10.76 20.18
C ARG A 41 5.43 -11.74 19.54
N LEU A 42 4.96 -12.53 18.56
CA LEU A 42 5.85 -12.96 17.48
C LEU A 42 6.68 -11.71 17.20
N PRO A 43 8.03 -11.79 17.19
CA PRO A 43 8.79 -10.65 16.73
C PRO A 43 8.35 -10.45 15.29
N CYS A 44 7.30 -9.64 15.09
CA CYS A 44 7.05 -8.93 13.87
C CYS A 44 8.36 -8.20 13.75
N LYS A 45 9.25 -8.71 12.87
CA LYS A 45 10.56 -8.13 12.61
C LYS A 45 10.29 -6.64 12.59
N GLN A 46 10.80 -5.91 13.57
CA GLN A 46 10.59 -4.47 13.60
C GLN A 46 11.28 -3.98 12.35
N GLU A 47 10.52 -3.83 11.27
CA GLU A 47 11.04 -3.30 10.03
C GLU A 47 11.46 -1.89 10.38
N GLU A 48 12.76 -1.64 10.33
CA GLU A 48 13.30 -0.31 10.50
C GLU A 48 12.62 0.59 9.48
N LYS A 49 11.87 1.58 9.95
CA LYS A 49 11.14 2.51 9.08
C LYS A 49 11.80 3.87 9.14
N ARG A 50 12.08 4.43 7.97
CA ARG A 50 12.53 5.82 7.81
C ARG A 50 11.36 6.74 7.49
N LEU A 51 11.53 8.03 7.75
CA LEU A 51 10.58 9.05 7.29
C LEU A 51 10.72 9.25 5.78
N THR A 52 9.60 9.51 5.12
CA THR A 52 9.56 9.82 3.68
C THR A 52 10.08 11.21 3.38
N LYS A 53 10.85 11.33 2.29
CA LYS A 53 11.41 12.60 1.79
C LYS A 53 10.49 13.22 0.74
N LEU A 54 9.22 13.40 1.11
CA LEU A 54 8.14 13.68 0.17
C LEU A 54 7.93 15.19 -0.11
N GLY A 55 8.63 16.07 0.61
CA GLY A 55 8.59 17.52 0.39
C GLY A 55 7.18 18.09 0.45
N HIS A 56 6.77 18.79 -0.61
CA HIS A 56 5.44 19.41 -0.72
C HIS A 56 4.28 18.40 -0.80
N LEU A 57 4.56 17.14 -1.17
CA LEU A 57 3.56 16.07 -1.13
C LEU A 57 3.45 15.42 0.27
N GLY A 58 4.11 15.97 1.30
CA GLY A 58 4.14 15.41 2.66
C GLY A 58 2.77 15.28 3.35
N ALA A 59 1.72 15.86 2.78
CA ALA A 59 0.34 15.66 3.21
C ALA A 59 -0.25 14.29 2.82
N LEU A 60 0.42 13.51 1.97
CA LEU A 60 0.01 12.14 1.63
C LEU A 60 0.15 11.20 2.84
N ASP A 61 -0.67 10.14 2.85
CA ASP A 61 -0.84 9.24 4.00
C ASP A 61 0.42 8.40 4.32
N VAL A 62 1.33 8.25 3.35
CA VAL A 62 2.56 7.46 3.51
C VAL A 62 3.65 8.31 4.16
N LYS A 63 3.66 8.36 5.50
CA LYS A 63 4.67 9.10 6.29
C LYS A 63 5.97 8.33 6.55
N LYS A 64 5.92 7.00 6.47
CA LYS A 64 7.02 6.10 6.83
C LYS A 64 7.20 5.03 5.77
N VAL A 65 8.46 4.75 5.43
CA VAL A 65 8.85 3.71 4.47
C VAL A 65 9.82 2.75 5.13
N SER A 66 9.64 1.45 4.92
CA SER A 66 10.54 0.42 5.43
C SER A 66 11.94 0.54 4.80
N LYS A 67 12.98 0.18 5.54
CA LYS A 67 14.37 0.14 5.06
C LYS A 67 14.50 -0.73 3.81
N GLY A 68 15.36 -0.34 2.88
CA GLY A 68 15.50 -0.99 1.57
C GLY A 68 14.33 -0.74 0.62
N LYS A 69 13.35 0.10 0.98
CA LYS A 69 12.24 0.50 0.11
C LYS A 69 12.24 2.02 -0.11
N ILE A 70 11.65 2.41 -1.24
CA ILE A 70 11.40 3.81 -1.61
C ILE A 70 9.98 3.94 -2.16
N SER A 71 9.36 5.09 -1.91
CA SER A 71 8.09 5.43 -2.56
C SER A 71 8.33 5.81 -4.03
N ILE A 72 7.26 5.78 -4.84
CA ILE A 72 7.36 6.15 -6.26
C ILE A 72 7.81 7.60 -6.46
N VAL A 73 7.37 8.51 -5.58
CA VAL A 73 7.75 9.93 -5.66
C VAL A 73 9.23 10.11 -5.35
N GLU A 74 9.73 9.39 -4.33
CA GLU A 74 11.17 9.38 -4.01
C GLU A 74 11.98 8.76 -5.15
N ALA A 75 11.53 7.65 -5.74
CA ALA A 75 12.19 7.02 -6.87
C ALA A 75 12.32 7.98 -8.06
N LEU A 76 11.24 8.65 -8.44
CA LEU A 76 11.26 9.62 -9.54
C LEU A 76 12.16 10.83 -9.23
N THR A 77 12.09 11.34 -7.99
CA THR A 77 12.93 12.47 -7.54
C THR A 77 14.42 12.11 -7.56
N LEU A 78 14.74 10.92 -7.05
CA LEU A 78 16.08 10.35 -7.03
C LEU A 78 16.67 10.25 -8.45
N LEU A 79 15.93 9.60 -9.35
CA LEU A 79 16.35 9.37 -10.73
C LEU A 79 16.55 10.69 -11.47
N ASN A 80 15.64 11.65 -11.27
CA ASN A 80 15.76 12.98 -11.86
C ASN A 80 17.00 13.72 -11.34
N ASN A 81 17.25 13.66 -10.03
CA ASN A 81 18.41 14.30 -9.41
C ASN A 81 19.75 13.69 -9.89
N HIS A 82 19.82 12.36 -10.00
CA HIS A 82 20.98 11.67 -10.55
C HIS A 82 21.21 12.05 -12.02
N LYS A 83 20.15 12.16 -12.81
CA LYS A 83 20.22 12.57 -14.22
C LYS A 83 20.73 14.01 -14.38
N LEU A 84 20.30 14.93 -13.53
CA LEU A 84 20.72 16.34 -13.58
C LEU A 84 22.14 16.55 -13.04
N HIS A 85 22.49 15.88 -11.94
CA HIS A 85 23.76 16.06 -11.23
C HIS A 85 24.36 14.72 -10.78
N PRO A 86 24.87 13.90 -11.72
CA PRO A 86 25.36 12.55 -11.40
C PRO A 86 26.58 12.55 -10.47
N GLN A 87 27.40 13.61 -10.52
CA GLN A 87 28.57 13.78 -9.64
C GLN A 87 28.19 14.06 -8.18
N ILE A 88 27.05 14.70 -7.96
CA ILE A 88 26.57 15.06 -6.62
C ILE A 88 25.70 13.93 -6.06
N TRP A 89 24.89 13.31 -6.91
CA TRP A 89 23.97 12.23 -6.55
C TRP A 89 24.53 10.89 -6.96
N THR A 90 25.68 10.51 -6.40
CA THR A 90 26.31 9.21 -6.67
C THR A 90 25.49 8.06 -6.05
N ALA A 91 25.71 6.83 -6.52
CA ALA A 91 25.01 5.65 -6.00
C ALA A 91 25.22 5.46 -4.49
N GLU A 92 26.40 5.78 -3.97
CA GLU A 92 26.73 5.70 -2.54
C GLU A 92 25.92 6.70 -1.72
N LYS A 93 25.83 7.95 -2.21
CA LYS A 93 25.03 8.99 -1.55
C LYS A 93 23.57 8.61 -1.51
N ILE A 94 23.06 8.08 -2.62
CA ILE A 94 21.67 7.63 -2.75
C ILE A 94 21.38 6.48 -1.78
N ALA A 95 22.25 5.48 -1.73
CA ALA A 95 22.13 4.34 -0.84
C ALA A 95 22.07 4.79 0.62
N ALA A 96 22.95 5.71 1.02
CA ALA A 96 22.97 6.29 2.35
C ALA A 96 21.71 7.10 2.67
N GLU A 97 21.30 8.02 1.78
CA GLU A 97 20.18 8.94 2.01
C GLU A 97 18.83 8.20 2.14
N TYR A 98 18.62 7.16 1.33
CA TYR A 98 17.36 6.40 1.29
C TYR A 98 17.40 5.06 2.01
N SER A 99 18.52 4.73 2.67
CA SER A 99 18.74 3.45 3.35
C SER A 99 18.49 2.24 2.42
N LEU A 100 19.04 2.32 1.22
CA LEU A 100 18.98 1.28 0.18
C LEU A 100 20.30 0.50 0.11
N GLU A 101 20.24 -0.70 -0.45
CA GLU A 101 21.46 -1.46 -0.76
C GLU A 101 22.15 -0.88 -1.99
N LEU A 102 23.48 -0.76 -1.95
CA LEU A 102 24.25 -0.18 -3.06
C LEU A 102 24.07 -0.96 -4.36
N LYS A 103 23.95 -2.29 -4.27
CA LYS A 103 23.69 -3.17 -5.42
C LYS A 103 22.37 -2.82 -6.11
N ASP A 104 21.30 -2.68 -5.33
CA ASP A 104 19.98 -2.33 -5.84
C ASP A 104 19.95 -0.94 -6.44
N VAL A 105 20.66 0.01 -5.84
CA VAL A 105 20.80 1.38 -6.38
C VAL A 105 21.52 1.36 -7.73
N ASN A 106 22.62 0.62 -7.85
CA ASN A 106 23.33 0.51 -9.13
C ASN A 106 22.45 -0.09 -10.22
N SER A 107 21.73 -1.19 -9.91
CA SER A 107 20.77 -1.78 -10.86
C SER A 107 19.63 -0.81 -11.19
N LEU A 108 19.14 -0.04 -10.22
CA LEU A 108 18.11 0.96 -10.44
C LEU A 108 18.59 2.06 -11.41
N LEU A 109 19.81 2.57 -11.22
CA LEU A 109 20.36 3.63 -12.08
C LEU A 109 20.73 3.14 -13.48
N GLU A 110 21.15 1.87 -13.61
CA GLU A 110 21.52 1.27 -14.90
C GLU A 110 20.29 0.91 -15.75
N PHE A 111 19.27 0.29 -15.14
CA PHE A 111 18.15 -0.29 -15.87
C PHE A 111 16.88 0.57 -15.90
N PHE A 112 16.72 1.52 -14.96
CA PHE A 112 15.51 2.31 -14.86
C PHE A 112 15.72 3.72 -15.40
N ILE A 113 15.32 3.93 -16.66
CA ILE A 113 15.42 5.23 -17.33
C ILE A 113 14.05 5.94 -17.25
N PRO A 114 13.95 7.10 -16.58
CA PRO A 114 12.71 7.84 -16.49
C PRO A 114 12.31 8.45 -17.84
N PHE A 115 11.00 8.49 -18.11
CA PHE A 115 10.45 9.14 -19.29
C PHE A 115 10.74 10.64 -19.27
N THR A 116 11.21 11.19 -20.39
CA THR A 116 11.34 12.64 -20.58
C THR A 116 9.98 13.20 -20.96
N VAL A 117 9.30 13.84 -20.00
CA VAL A 117 8.10 14.63 -20.27
C VAL A 117 8.54 15.96 -20.88
N GLN A 118 8.25 16.17 -22.16
CA GLN A 118 8.30 17.49 -22.77
C GLN A 118 6.91 18.12 -22.68
N GLU A 119 6.81 19.24 -21.98
CA GLU A 119 5.62 20.08 -22.07
C GLU A 119 5.68 20.84 -23.39
N PHE A 120 4.78 20.50 -24.32
CA PHE A 120 4.62 21.29 -25.53
C PHE A 120 4.16 22.69 -25.12
N PRO A 121 4.72 23.77 -25.73
CA PRO A 121 4.21 25.11 -25.54
C PRO A 121 2.71 25.09 -25.77
N LYS A 122 1.93 25.57 -24.80
CA LYS A 122 0.51 25.82 -25.00
C LYS A 122 0.43 27.00 -25.96
N GLU A 123 0.51 26.73 -27.27
CA GLU A 123 0.10 27.72 -28.26
C GLU A 123 -1.29 28.17 -27.83
N THR A 124 -1.40 29.47 -27.55
CA THR A 124 -2.64 30.15 -27.26
C THR A 124 -3.53 29.92 -28.46
N LYS A 125 -4.36 28.87 -28.40
CA LYS A 125 -5.38 28.57 -29.41
C LYS A 125 -6.17 29.86 -29.57
N LYS A 126 -5.94 30.57 -30.68
CA LYS A 126 -6.67 31.78 -31.02
C LYS A 126 -8.14 31.37 -31.02
N ALA A 127 -8.90 31.90 -30.06
CA ALA A 127 -10.32 31.72 -30.03
C ALA A 127 -10.89 32.18 -31.37
N ILE A 128 -11.55 31.27 -32.10
CA ILE A 128 -12.36 31.65 -33.24
C ILE A 128 -13.49 32.50 -32.66
N LYS A 129 -13.43 33.81 -32.89
CA LYS A 129 -14.49 34.74 -32.49
C LYS A 129 -15.71 34.43 -33.35
N SER A 130 -16.82 34.09 -32.69
CA SER A 130 -18.14 34.00 -33.31
C SER A 130 -18.75 35.38 -33.50
#